data_AF-A0A957M2Q7-F1
#
_entry.id   AF-A0A957M2Q7-F1
#
_cell.length_a   1.000
_cell.length_b   1.000
_cell.length_c   1.000
_cell.angle_alpha   90.00
_cell.angle_beta   90.00
_cell.angle_gamma   90.00
#
_symmetry.space_group_name_H-M   'P 1'
#
loop_
_entity.id
_entity.type
_entity.pdbx_description
1 polymer ?
#
loop_
_entity_poly.entity_id
_entity_poly.type
_entity_poly.pdbx_seq_one_letter_code
_entity_poly.pdbx_strand_id
1 'polypeptide(L)'
;MQKRDKKLRGAPVVPADELTHLPTRALLARLKRLHACEESLAYSDVDLDTLPPATEWIYFKVSVEWENAYRDLKALLSEREHVPRRHKRQ
;
A
#
# COMPACT_ATOMS: atom_id res chain seq x y z
N MET A 1 8.74 2.85 31.78
CA MET A 1 8.16 3.50 30.58
C MET A 1 8.02 2.42 29.52
N GLN A 2 6.85 1.79 29.38
CA GLN A 2 6.67 0.72 28.39
C GLN A 2 6.66 1.36 26.99
N LYS A 3 7.80 1.32 26.30
CA LYS A 3 7.86 1.64 24.87
C LYS A 3 7.04 0.54 24.17
N ARG A 4 5.80 0.84 23.82
CA ARG A 4 5.04 -0.03 22.93
C ARG A 4 5.76 0.03 21.59
N ASP A 5 6.44 -1.05 21.21
CA ASP A 5 6.99 -1.21 19.86
C ASP A 5 5.88 -0.93 18.85
N LYS A 6 5.87 0.29 18.29
CA LYS A 6 4.86 0.69 17.31
C LYS A 6 5.22 -0.04 16.03
N LYS A 7 4.66 -1.24 15.86
CA LYS A 7 4.85 -2.02 14.63
C LYS A 7 4.45 -1.17 13.43
N LEU A 8 5.42 -0.86 12.59
CA LEU A 8 5.17 -0.07 11.40
C LEU A 8 4.14 -0.74 10.51
N ARG A 9 3.24 0.07 9.97
CA ARG A 9 2.23 -0.37 9.00
C ARG A 9 2.86 -0.34 7.62
N GLY A 10 3.55 -1.43 7.26
CA GLY A 10 4.11 -1.61 5.93
C GLY A 10 3.13 -2.21 4.93
N ALA A 11 3.40 -1.99 3.65
CA ALA A 11 2.76 -2.68 2.53
C ALA A 11 3.81 -3.50 1.77
N PRO A 12 3.52 -4.74 1.37
CA PRO A 12 4.45 -5.51 0.55
C PRO A 12 4.61 -4.87 -0.83
N VAL A 13 5.82 -4.88 -1.36
CA VAL A 13 6.11 -4.64 -2.77
C VAL A 13 5.53 -5.79 -3.57
N VAL A 14 4.81 -5.47 -4.64
CA VAL A 14 4.16 -6.42 -5.54
C VAL A 14 4.30 -5.79 -6.91
N PRO A 15 4.87 -6.51 -7.89
CA PRO A 15 5.12 -5.99 -9.22
C PRO A 15 3.81 -5.68 -9.94
N ALA A 16 3.89 -4.79 -10.93
CA ALA A 16 2.73 -4.36 -11.71
C ALA A 16 2.02 -5.55 -12.40
N ASP A 17 2.79 -6.53 -12.89
CA ASP A 17 2.26 -7.75 -13.53
C ASP A 17 1.32 -8.52 -12.58
N GLU A 18 1.76 -8.79 -11.35
CA GLU A 18 0.93 -9.45 -10.33
C GLU A 18 -0.30 -8.62 -9.95
N LEU A 19 -0.21 -7.28 -9.96
CA LEU A 19 -1.36 -6.42 -9.67
C LEU A 19 -2.51 -6.64 -10.66
N THR A 20 -2.20 -6.88 -11.94
CA THR A 20 -3.23 -7.05 -12.98
C THR A 20 -4.15 -8.24 -12.68
N HIS A 21 -3.60 -9.29 -12.07
CA HIS A 21 -4.33 -10.52 -11.72
C HIS A 21 -5.16 -10.42 -10.44
N LEU A 22 -4.92 -9.40 -9.60
CA LEU A 22 -5.62 -9.27 -8.33
C LEU A 22 -7.07 -8.80 -8.52
N PRO A 23 -8.04 -9.26 -7.71
CA PRO A 23 -9.40 -8.72 -7.76
C PRO A 23 -9.43 -7.28 -7.25
N THR A 24 -10.40 -6.47 -7.70
CA THR A 24 -10.48 -5.03 -7.37
C THR A 24 -10.53 -4.80 -5.86
N ARG A 25 -11.17 -5.70 -5.11
CA ARG A 25 -11.17 -5.67 -3.64
C ARG A 25 -9.76 -5.76 -3.04
N ALA A 26 -8.89 -6.61 -3.60
CA ALA A 26 -7.51 -6.75 -3.14
C ALA A 26 -6.69 -5.50 -3.49
N LEU A 27 -6.89 -4.93 -4.68
CA LEU A 27 -6.28 -3.66 -5.07
C LEU A 27 -6.67 -2.51 -4.13
N LEU A 28 -7.96 -2.39 -3.81
CA LEU A 28 -8.44 -1.38 -2.85
C LEU A 28 -7.90 -1.62 -1.43
N ALA A 29 -7.77 -2.88 -1.00
CA ALA A 29 -7.15 -3.21 0.28
C ALA A 29 -5.66 -2.81 0.31
N ARG A 30 -4.95 -3.02 -0.80
CA ARG A 30 -3.55 -2.59 -0.96
C ARG A 30 -3.41 -1.08 -0.94
N LEU A 31 -4.31 -0.35 -1.62
CA LEU A 31 -4.35 1.12 -1.60
C LEU A 31 -4.50 1.63 -0.17
N LYS A 32 -5.40 1.03 0.62
CA LYS A 32 -5.57 1.35 2.04
C LYS A 32 -4.30 1.11 2.86
N ARG A 33 -3.54 0.05 2.57
CA ARG A 33 -2.25 -0.21 3.24
C ARG A 33 -1.20 0.84 2.88
N LEU A 34 -1.11 1.23 1.61
CA LEU A 34 -0.22 2.31 1.16
C LEU A 34 -0.56 3.64 1.85
N HIS A 35 -1.85 3.97 2.00
CA HIS A 35 -2.25 5.17 2.75
C HIS A 35 -1.91 5.13 4.24
N ALA A 36 -1.82 3.93 4.82
CA ALA A 36 -1.49 3.71 6.23
C ALA A 36 0.03 3.66 6.50
N CYS A 37 0.87 3.72 5.46
CA CYS A 37 2.31 3.91 5.61
C CYS A 37 2.60 5.23 6.33
N GLU A 38 3.72 5.32 7.03
CA GLU A 38 4.13 6.55 7.70
C GLU A 38 4.60 7.59 6.68
N GLU A 39 4.55 8.88 7.02
CA GLU A 39 4.98 9.94 6.11
C GLU A 39 6.48 9.82 5.80
N SER A 40 7.33 9.77 6.83
CA SER A 40 8.78 9.62 6.68
C SER A 40 9.41 8.98 7.92
N LEU A 41 10.65 8.50 7.76
CA LEU A 41 11.45 7.98 8.87
C LEU A 41 11.67 9.02 9.98
N ALA A 42 11.76 10.31 9.63
CA ALA A 42 12.00 11.38 10.58
C ALA A 42 10.89 11.53 11.64
N TYR A 43 9.69 11.01 11.38
CA TYR A 43 8.57 10.99 12.32
C TYR A 43 8.34 9.62 12.96
N SER A 44 9.27 8.68 12.77
CA SER A 44 9.16 7.31 13.23
C SER A 44 10.24 6.99 14.25
N ASP A 45 9.86 6.41 15.38
CA ASP A 45 10.78 5.90 16.40
C ASP A 45 11.30 4.48 16.07
N VAL A 46 11.31 4.11 14.78
CA VAL A 46 11.71 2.76 14.34
C VAL A 46 13.20 2.71 14.03
N ASP A 47 13.79 1.55 14.27
CA ASP A 47 15.12 1.22 13.77
C ASP A 47 15.01 0.56 12.38
N LEU A 48 15.63 1.17 11.38
CA LEU A 48 15.61 0.66 10.00
C LEU A 48 16.21 -0.75 9.88
N ASP A 49 17.20 -1.08 10.71
CA ASP A 49 17.88 -2.38 10.65
C ASP A 49 16.97 -3.53 11.09
N THR A 50 15.86 -3.21 11.75
CA THR A 50 14.83 -4.18 12.16
C THR A 50 13.75 -4.40 11.12
N LEU A 51 13.74 -3.62 10.04
CA LEU A 51 12.73 -3.69 9.00
C LEU A 51 13.20 -4.56 7.83
N PRO A 52 12.28 -5.34 7.22
CA PRO A 52 12.48 -5.90 5.90
C PRO A 52 12.97 -4.85 4.89
N PRO A 53 13.78 -5.26 3.90
CA PRO A 53 14.34 -4.33 2.93
C PRO A 53 13.24 -3.63 2.11
N ALA A 54 13.53 -2.41 1.67
CA ALA A 54 12.61 -1.61 0.86
C ALA A 54 12.18 -2.28 -0.45
N THR A 55 12.99 -3.23 -0.95
CA THR A 55 12.69 -4.07 -2.11
C THR A 55 11.54 -5.05 -1.87
N GLU A 56 11.25 -5.39 -0.62
CA GLU A 56 10.18 -6.32 -0.25
C GLU A 56 9.00 -5.60 0.42
N TRP A 57 9.26 -4.53 1.16
CA TRP A 57 8.25 -3.82 1.94
C TRP A 57 8.41 -2.31 1.88
N ILE A 58 7.28 -1.63 1.76
CA ILE A 58 7.13 -0.19 1.72
C ILE A 58 6.59 0.28 3.07
N TYR A 59 7.33 1.16 3.75
CA TYR A 59 6.96 1.69 5.07
C TYR A 59 6.67 3.19 5.07
N PHE A 60 7.28 3.93 4.15
CA PHE A 60 7.29 5.39 4.16
C PHE A 60 6.78 5.96 2.83
N LYS A 61 5.92 6.98 2.89
CA LYS A 61 5.34 7.61 1.69
C LYS A 61 6.35 8.41 0.87
N VAL A 62 7.41 8.90 1.51
CA VAL A 62 8.53 9.59 0.84
C VAL A 62 9.44 8.66 0.04
N SER A 63 9.23 7.34 0.10
CA SER A 63 10.04 6.38 -0.64
C SER A 63 9.63 6.31 -2.12
N VAL A 64 10.61 6.09 -3.00
CA VAL A 64 10.39 5.94 -4.44
C VAL A 64 9.54 4.70 -4.73
N GLU A 65 9.70 3.66 -3.93
CA GLU A 65 8.93 2.43 -3.98
C GLU A 65 7.45 2.68 -3.67
N TRP A 66 7.15 3.55 -2.69
CA TRP A 66 5.77 3.94 -2.40
C TRP A 66 5.15 4.70 -3.56
N GLU A 67 5.86 5.68 -4.11
CA GLU A 67 5.37 6.49 -5.23
C GLU A 67 5.06 5.62 -6.45
N ASN A 68 5.99 4.73 -6.82
CA ASN A 68 5.80 3.80 -7.93
C ASN A 68 4.62 2.85 -7.67
N ALA A 69 4.56 2.22 -6.50
CA ALA A 69 3.48 1.30 -6.15
C ALA A 69 2.11 1.99 -6.12
N TYR A 70 2.06 3.23 -5.62
CA TYR A 70 0.83 4.03 -5.58
C TYR A 70 0.38 4.43 -6.99
N ARG A 71 1.30 4.90 -7.84
CA ARG A 71 1.03 5.26 -9.23
C ARG A 71 0.49 4.07 -10.01
N ASP A 72 1.18 2.94 -9.96
CA ASP A 72 0.81 1.74 -10.73
C ASP A 72 -0.56 1.21 -10.29
N LEU A 73 -0.81 1.21 -8.98
CA LEU A 73 -2.10 0.80 -8.42
C LEU A 73 -3.25 1.74 -8.83
N LYS A 74 -2.99 3.05 -8.86
CA LYS A 74 -3.96 4.06 -9.27
C LYS A 74 -4.26 3.96 -10.76
N ALA A 75 -3.26 3.75 -11.60
CA ALA A 75 -3.42 3.51 -13.03
C ALA A 75 -4.31 2.29 -13.28
N LEU A 76 -3.98 1.15 -12.66
CA LEU A 76 -4.76 -0.08 -12.80
C LEU A 76 -6.20 0.06 -12.30
N LEU A 77 -6.41 0.73 -11.15
CA LEU A 77 -7.75 1.00 -10.63
C LEU A 77 -8.56 1.93 -11.54
N SER A 78 -7.90 2.82 -12.29
CA SER A 78 -8.56 3.73 -13.22
C SER A 78 -9.00 3.05 -14.52
N GLU A 79 -8.27 2.03 -14.96
CA GLU A 79 -8.62 1.22 -16.13
C GLU A 79 -9.78 0.25 -15.86
N ARG A 80 -9.96 -0.14 -14.59
CA ARG A 80 -11.04 -1.05 -14.22
C ARG A 80 -12.38 -0.34 -14.30
N GLU A 81 -13.25 -0.86 -15.15
CA GLU A 81 -14.63 -0.41 -15.30
C GLU A 81 -15.28 -0.26 -13.92
N HIS A 82 -15.74 0.97 -13.62
CA HIS A 82 -16.47 1.26 -12.41
C HIS A 82 -17.83 0.58 -12.53
N VAL A 83 -17.96 -0.67 -12.09
CA VAL A 83 -19.24 -1.37 -12.12
C VAL A 83 -20.24 -0.55 -11.30
N PRO A 84 -21.23 0.12 -11.93
CA PRO A 84 -22.24 0.81 -11.17
C PRO A 84 -22.98 -0.25 -10.35
N ARG A 85 -23.16 0.00 -9.05
CA ARG A 85 -23.94 -0.89 -8.19
C ARG A 85 -25.27 -1.14 -8.87
N ARG A 86 -25.52 -2.37 -9.33
CA ARG A 86 -26.80 -2.80 -9.88
C ARG A 86 -27.89 -2.29 -8.94
N HIS A 87 -28.69 -1.33 -9.40
CA HIS A 87 -29.94 -0.99 -8.76
C HIS A 87 -30.71 -2.30 -8.58
N LYS A 88 -31.04 -2.64 -7.32
CA LYS A 88 -31.93 -3.76 -7.01
C LYS A 88 -33.19 -3.55 -7.84
N ARG A 89 -33.45 -4.44 -8.80
CA ARG A 89 -34.80 -4.64 -9.31
C ARG A 89 -35.55 -5.47 -8.28
N GLN A 90 -36.55 -4.86 -7.65
CA GLN A 90 -37.92 -5.37 -7.52
C GLN A 90 -38.75 -4.36 -6.74
#